data_AF-A6NY50-F1
#
_entry.id   AF-A6NY50-F1
#
_cell.length_a   1.000
_cell.length_b   1.000
_cell.length_c   1.000
_cell.angle_alpha   90.00
_cell.angle_beta   90.00
_cell.angle_gamma   90.00
#
_symmetry.space_group_name_H-M   'P 1'
#
loop_
_entity.id
_entity.type
_entity.pdbx_description
1 polymer ?
#
loop_
_entity_poly.entity_id
_entity_poly.type
_entity_poly.pdbx_seq_one_letter_code
_entity_poly.pdbx_strand_id
1 'polypeptide(L)'
;MYRDRFKRLVCSAKGDADVLSIIEDAMNSFSHYVNTVYSMEIHLQTLRFRLEGDAYRDAVMELDRRRHSAHEAAIASCAVINRVADRIGARHLYTGNLENRYEVAEFCVAIVDEMFRGRTMCTISELLKSA
;
A
#
# COMPACT_ATOMS: atom_id res chain seq x y z
N MET A 1 12.91 9.12 4.58
CA MET A 1 12.78 7.76 4.02
C MET A 1 11.67 7.05 4.80
N TYR A 2 10.65 6.55 4.11
CA TYR A 2 9.44 5.96 4.69
C TYR A 2 9.73 4.62 5.37
N ARG A 3 10.68 3.84 4.86
CA ARG A 3 11.11 2.57 5.45
C ARG A 3 11.67 2.77 6.85
N ASP A 4 12.44 3.83 7.09
CA ASP A 4 12.96 4.12 8.43
C ASP A 4 11.87 4.62 9.39
N ARG A 5 10.86 5.34 8.87
CA ARG A 5 9.68 5.71 9.67
C ARG A 5 8.87 4.47 10.03
N PHE A 6 8.65 3.57 9.07
CA PHE A 6 7.97 2.29 9.28
C PHE A 6 8.70 1.41 10.30
N LYS A 7 10.02 1.24 10.17
CA LYS A 7 10.82 0.50 11.16
C LYS A 7 10.65 1.06 12.57
N ARG A 8 10.71 2.39 12.73
CA ARG A 8 10.49 3.04 14.03
C ARG A 8 9.08 2.80 14.55
N LEU A 9 8.06 2.90 13.69
CA LEU A 9 6.67 2.62 14.05
C LEU A 9 6.50 1.19 14.57
N VAL A 10 7.04 0.20 13.85
CA VAL A 10 7.02 -1.21 14.26
C VAL A 10 7.77 -1.42 15.58
N CYS A 11 8.93 -0.80 15.76
CA CYS A 11 9.68 -0.88 17.02
C CYS A 11 8.89 -0.29 18.20
N SER A 12 8.14 0.81 18.00
CA SER A 12 7.28 1.41 19.02
C SER A 12 6.07 0.53 19.38
N ALA A 13 5.64 -0.34 18.47
CA ALA A 13 4.55 -1.30 18.70
C ALA A 13 5.03 -2.65 19.27
N LYS A 14 6.30 -2.76 19.69
CA LYS A 14 6.87 -4.03 20.16
C LYS A 14 6.07 -4.58 21.35
N GLY A 15 5.62 -5.84 21.21
CA GLY A 15 4.86 -6.54 22.24
C GLY A 15 3.35 -6.33 22.18
N ASP A 16 2.86 -5.52 21.24
CA ASP A 16 1.42 -5.32 20.97
C ASP A 16 1.07 -5.96 19.61
N ALA A 17 0.67 -7.23 19.64
CA ALA A 17 0.39 -8.02 18.44
C ALA A 17 -0.77 -7.43 17.62
N ASP A 18 -1.78 -6.86 18.29
CA ASP A 18 -2.94 -6.27 17.62
C ASP A 18 -2.53 -5.00 16.87
N VAL A 19 -1.72 -4.14 17.49
CA VAL A 19 -1.18 -2.95 16.82
C VAL A 19 -0.27 -3.33 15.65
N LEU A 20 0.56 -4.36 15.81
CA LEU A 20 1.40 -4.87 14.72
C LEU A 20 0.56 -5.39 13.55
N SER A 21 -0.53 -6.12 13.81
CA SER A 21 -1.47 -6.56 12.76
C SER A 21 -2.09 -5.38 12.02
N ILE A 22 -2.54 -4.34 12.74
CA ILE A 22 -3.13 -3.14 12.13
C ILE A 22 -2.10 -2.43 11.23
N ILE A 23 -0.85 -2.34 11.67
CA ILE A 23 0.23 -1.75 10.88
C ILE A 23 0.47 -2.57 9.60
N GLU A 24 0.50 -3.90 9.70
CA GLU A 24 0.68 -4.79 8.55
C GLU A 24 -0.47 -4.67 7.54
N ASP A 25 -1.72 -4.70 8.00
CA ASP A 25 -2.91 -4.53 7.15
C ASP A 25 -2.89 -3.19 6.41
N ALA A 26 -2.53 -2.11 7.11
CA ALA A 26 -2.39 -0.79 6.50
C ALA A 26 -1.31 -0.79 5.40
N MET A 27 -0.14 -1.39 5.66
CA MET A 27 0.94 -1.50 4.67
C MET A 27 0.54 -2.31 3.44
N ASN A 28 -0.21 -3.40 3.64
CA ASN A 28 -0.71 -4.26 2.57
C ASN A 28 -1.72 -3.53 1.66
N SER A 29 -2.48 -2.57 2.19
CA SER A 29 -3.38 -1.76 1.36
C SER A 29 -2.63 -0.88 0.35
N PHE A 30 -1.43 -0.39 0.68
CA PHE A 30 -0.62 0.46 -0.21
C PHE A 30 -0.10 -0.35 -1.41
N SER A 31 0.44 -1.55 -1.15
CA SER A 31 0.89 -2.45 -2.22
C SER A 31 -0.28 -2.97 -3.06
N HIS A 32 -1.43 -3.22 -2.44
CA HIS A 32 -2.64 -3.61 -3.15
C HIS A 32 -3.12 -2.53 -4.13
N TYR A 33 -3.11 -1.25 -3.73
CA TYR A 33 -3.43 -0.15 -4.64
C TYR A 33 -2.47 -0.07 -5.83
N VAL A 34 -1.15 -0.11 -5.57
CA VAL A 34 -0.13 -0.08 -6.63
C VAL A 34 -0.29 -1.26 -7.60
N ASN A 35 -0.50 -2.47 -7.08
CA ASN A 35 -0.72 -3.65 -7.91
C ASN A 35 -2.01 -3.57 -8.73
N THR A 36 -3.06 -2.95 -8.18
CA THR A 36 -4.34 -2.75 -8.89
C THR A 36 -4.18 -1.80 -10.07
N VAL A 37 -3.46 -0.68 -9.89
CA VAL A 37 -3.12 0.24 -10.97
C VAL A 37 -2.27 -0.45 -12.04
N TYR A 38 -1.20 -1.14 -11.63
CA TYR A 38 -0.34 -1.89 -12.54
C TYR A 38 -1.12 -2.92 -13.37
N SER A 39 -1.98 -3.71 -12.71
CA SER A 39 -2.81 -4.71 -13.37
C SER A 39 -3.81 -4.06 -14.33
N MET A 40 -4.46 -2.95 -13.93
CA MET A 40 -5.37 -2.19 -14.79
C MET A 40 -4.68 -1.76 -16.09
N GLU A 41 -3.47 -1.20 -16.02
CA GLU A 41 -2.72 -0.77 -17.20
C GLU A 41 -2.47 -1.95 -18.17
N ILE A 42 -2.03 -3.10 -17.65
CA ILE A 42 -1.82 -4.31 -18.47
C ILE A 42 -3.13 -4.79 -19.09
N HIS A 43 -4.21 -4.83 -18.30
CA HIS A 43 -5.51 -5.30 -18.77
C HIS A 43 -6.05 -4.40 -19.88
N LEU A 44 -5.97 -3.07 -19.74
CA LEU A 44 -6.42 -2.14 -20.77
C LEU A 44 -5.70 -2.35 -22.10
N GLN A 45 -4.38 -2.62 -22.09
CA GLN A 45 -3.63 -2.88 -23.32
C GLN A 45 -4.08 -4.16 -24.05
N THR A 46 -4.61 -5.14 -23.32
CA THR A 46 -5.03 -6.44 -23.88
C THR A 46 -6.51 -6.51 -24.20
N LEU A 47 -7.37 -5.85 -23.40
CA LEU A 47 -8.83 -5.88 -23.54
C LEU A 47 -9.30 -5.35 -24.89
N ARG A 48 -8.65 -4.29 -25.41
CA ARG A 48 -8.99 -3.68 -26.69
C ARG A 48 -8.90 -4.62 -27.90
N PHE A 49 -8.21 -5.76 -27.74
CA PHE A 49 -8.06 -6.79 -28.78
C PHE A 49 -8.93 -8.02 -28.54
N ARG A 50 -9.62 -8.09 -27.39
CA ARG A 50 -10.37 -9.28 -26.96
C ARG A 50 -11.87 -9.02 -26.85
N LEU A 51 -12.26 -7.77 -26.59
CA LEU A 51 -13.65 -7.36 -26.40
C LEU A 51 -13.98 -6.16 -27.29
N GLU A 52 -15.25 -6.04 -27.65
CA GLU A 52 -15.78 -4.92 -28.42
C GLU A 52 -17.08 -4.40 -27.78
N GLY A 53 -17.49 -3.19 -28.18
CA GLY A 53 -18.78 -2.60 -27.78
C GLY A 53 -18.99 -2.56 -26.26
N ASP A 54 -20.15 -3.02 -25.82
CA ASP A 54 -20.60 -2.98 -24.42
C ASP A 54 -19.69 -3.81 -23.51
N ALA A 55 -19.26 -4.99 -23.96
CA ALA A 55 -18.38 -5.86 -23.17
C ALA A 55 -17.03 -5.19 -22.86
N TYR A 56 -16.48 -4.43 -23.80
CA TYR A 56 -15.28 -3.64 -23.54
C TYR A 56 -15.53 -2.52 -22.53
N ARG A 57 -16.65 -1.78 -22.69
CA ARG A 57 -17.01 -0.70 -21.78
C ARG A 57 -17.19 -1.19 -20.34
N ASP A 58 -17.93 -2.28 -20.17
CA ASP A 58 -18.17 -2.89 -18.86
C ASP A 58 -16.87 -3.34 -18.19
N ALA A 59 -15.96 -3.95 -18.95
CA ALA A 59 -14.65 -4.38 -18.45
C ALA A 59 -13.79 -3.18 -17.99
N VAL A 60 -13.76 -2.09 -18.77
CA VAL A 60 -13.03 -0.87 -18.40
C VAL A 60 -13.62 -0.23 -17.14
N MET A 61 -14.94 -0.14 -17.04
CA MET A 61 -15.64 0.40 -15.87
C MET A 61 -15.34 -0.42 -14.61
N GLU A 62 -15.31 -1.75 -14.72
CA GLU A 62 -14.98 -2.62 -13.60
C GLU A 62 -13.53 -2.45 -13.13
N LEU A 63 -12.58 -2.27 -14.06
CA LEU A 63 -11.19 -1.96 -13.70
C LEU A 63 -11.08 -0.63 -12.95
N ASP A 64 -11.74 0.42 -13.45
CA ASP A 64 -11.73 1.73 -12.81
C ASP A 64 -12.36 1.68 -11.41
N ARG A 65 -13.49 0.97 -11.26
CA ARG A 65 -14.15 0.75 -9.97
C ARG A 65 -13.22 0.07 -8.97
N ARG A 66 -12.52 -1.00 -9.37
CA ARG A 66 -11.54 -1.70 -8.52
C ARG A 66 -10.40 -0.77 -8.10
N ARG A 67 -9.84 -0.02 -9.05
CA ARG A 67 -8.78 0.97 -8.76
C ARG A 67 -9.27 2.02 -7.76
N HIS A 68 -10.48 2.54 -7.94
CA HIS A 68 -11.07 3.51 -7.02
C HIS A 68 -11.25 2.94 -5.63
N SER A 69 -11.84 1.75 -5.49
CA SER A 69 -12.01 1.08 -4.19
C SER A 69 -10.68 0.80 -3.50
N ALA A 70 -9.66 0.34 -4.22
CA ALA A 70 -8.33 0.12 -3.66
C ALA A 70 -7.67 1.45 -3.19
N HIS A 71 -7.92 2.55 -3.90
CA HIS A 71 -7.42 3.86 -3.50
C HIS A 71 -8.11 4.37 -2.23
N GLU A 72 -9.44 4.22 -2.10
CA GLU A 72 -10.16 4.56 -0.86
C GLU A 72 -9.57 3.80 0.34
N ALA A 73 -9.31 2.50 0.16
CA ALA A 73 -8.71 1.68 1.21
C ALA A 73 -7.30 2.19 1.59
N ALA A 74 -6.47 2.58 0.62
CA ALA A 74 -5.16 3.16 0.88
C ALA A 74 -5.24 4.51 1.62
N ILE A 75 -6.19 5.38 1.27
CA ILE A 75 -6.44 6.65 1.96
C ILE A 75 -6.85 6.38 3.42
N ALA A 76 -7.79 5.46 3.64
CA ALA A 76 -8.24 5.07 4.97
C ALA A 76 -7.07 4.50 5.81
N SER A 77 -6.22 3.68 5.20
CA SER A 77 -5.03 3.12 5.85
C SER A 77 -3.99 4.19 6.22
N CYS A 78 -3.83 5.25 5.42
CA CYS A 78 -2.99 6.39 5.81
C CYS A 78 -3.52 7.06 7.09
N ALA A 79 -4.84 7.20 7.23
CA ALA A 79 -5.44 7.73 8.45
C ALA A 79 -5.31 6.76 9.64
N VAL A 80 -5.49 5.45 9.42
CA VAL A 80 -5.32 4.41 10.45
C VAL A 80 -3.90 4.39 10.99
N ILE A 81 -2.89 4.35 10.12
CA ILE A 81 -1.50 4.23 10.54
C ILE A 81 -1.01 5.47 11.30
N ASN A 82 -1.51 6.66 10.95
CA ASN A 82 -1.21 7.88 11.69
C ASN A 82 -1.89 7.89 13.07
N ARG A 83 -3.15 7.44 13.19
CA ARG A 83 -3.81 7.28 14.50
C ARG A 83 -3.11 6.27 15.39
N VAL A 84 -2.61 5.17 14.81
CA VAL A 84 -1.77 4.20 15.53
C VAL A 84 -0.49 4.87 16.01
N ALA A 85 0.19 5.62 15.14
CA ALA A 85 1.40 6.35 15.49
C ALA A 85 1.16 7.32 16.66
N ASP A 86 0.07 8.08 16.65
CA ASP A 86 -0.32 8.96 17.75
C ASP A 86 -0.52 8.19 19.06
N ARG A 87 -1.24 7.07 19.01
CA ARG A 87 -1.52 6.23 20.19
C ARG A 87 -0.25 5.69 20.85
N ILE A 88 0.76 5.33 20.06
CA ILE A 88 2.01 4.74 20.56
C ILE A 88 3.16 5.76 20.67
N GLY A 89 2.87 7.06 20.51
CA GLY A 89 3.87 8.14 20.60
C GLY A 89 4.94 8.10 19.51
N ALA A 90 4.64 7.51 18.36
CA ALA A 90 5.52 7.42 17.21
C ALA A 90 5.25 8.55 16.19
N ARG A 91 6.23 8.80 15.32
CA ARG A 91 6.05 9.74 14.22
C ARG A 91 5.15 9.14 13.14
N HIS A 92 4.25 9.96 12.60
CA HIS A 92 3.40 9.60 11.46
C HIS A 92 4.22 9.07 10.27
N LEU A 93 3.70 8.02 9.66
CA LEU A 93 4.28 7.45 8.45
C LEU A 93 3.99 8.37 7.25
N TYR A 94 2.71 8.65 7.03
CA TYR A 94 2.23 9.59 6.01
C TYR A 94 2.09 10.98 6.62
N THR A 95 2.68 12.00 5.98
CA THR A 95 2.67 13.39 6.47
C THR A 95 2.06 14.36 5.46
N GLY A 96 1.43 13.82 4.42
CA GLY A 96 0.78 14.59 3.36
C GLY A 96 -0.68 14.91 3.66
N ASN A 97 -1.36 15.53 2.70
CA ASN A 97 -2.79 15.81 2.82
C ASN A 97 -3.62 14.56 2.46
N LEU A 98 -4.47 14.09 3.39
CA LEU A 98 -5.36 12.95 3.15
C LEU A 98 -6.48 13.25 2.14
N GLU A 99 -6.84 14.53 1.96
CA GLU A 99 -7.82 14.97 0.97
C GLU A 99 -7.21 15.05 -0.44
N ASN A 100 -5.87 15.12 -0.53
CA ASN A 100 -5.16 15.11 -1.79
C ASN A 100 -4.88 13.66 -2.23
N ARG A 101 -5.82 13.11 -2.99
CA ARG A 101 -5.74 11.74 -3.53
C ARG A 101 -4.48 11.49 -4.36
N TYR A 102 -3.99 12.49 -5.10
CA TYR A 102 -2.78 12.34 -5.90
C TYR A 102 -1.54 12.17 -5.01
N GLU A 103 -1.47 12.93 -3.91
CA GLU A 103 -0.39 12.81 -2.94
C GLU A 103 -0.38 11.45 -2.24
N VAL A 104 -1.57 10.91 -1.92
CA VAL A 104 -1.70 9.56 -1.37
C VAL A 104 -1.25 8.50 -2.39
N ALA A 105 -1.60 8.65 -3.66
CA ALA A 105 -1.17 7.73 -4.72
C ALA A 105 0.36 7.74 -4.88
N GLU A 106 0.99 8.92 -4.91
CA GLU A 106 2.45 9.07 -4.94
C GLU A 106 3.12 8.46 -3.71
N PHE A 107 2.54 8.65 -2.52
CA PHE A 107 3.02 8.01 -1.31
C PHE A 107 2.98 6.48 -1.42
N CYS A 108 1.89 5.89 -1.94
CA CYS A 108 1.76 4.45 -2.10
C CYS A 108 2.87 3.90 -3.02
N VAL A 109 3.16 4.57 -4.13
CA VAL A 109 4.26 4.18 -5.02
C VAL A 109 5.60 4.30 -4.29
N ALA A 110 5.86 5.43 -3.63
CA ALA A 110 7.13 5.68 -2.95
C ALA A 110 7.42 4.66 -1.85
N ILE A 111 6.43 4.32 -1.02
CA ILE A 111 6.64 3.35 0.06
C ILE A 111 6.81 1.93 -0.46
N VAL A 112 6.07 1.52 -1.50
CA VAL A 112 6.22 0.21 -2.13
C VAL A 112 7.59 0.07 -2.79
N ASP A 113 8.04 1.09 -3.53
CA ASP A 113 9.36 1.12 -4.15
C ASP A 113 10.48 1.05 -3.08
N GLU A 114 10.36 1.81 -2.00
CA GLU A 114 11.37 1.83 -0.93
C GLU A 114 11.44 0.47 -0.18
N MET A 115 10.30 -0.17 0.07
CA MET A 115 10.26 -1.52 0.65
C MET A 115 10.85 -2.56 -0.30
N PHE A 116 10.49 -2.50 -1.58
CA PHE A 116 10.98 -3.44 -2.59
C PHE A 116 12.48 -3.30 -2.81
N ARG A 117 13.00 -2.09 -2.98
CA ARG A 117 14.45 -1.82 -3.13
C ARG A 117 15.22 -2.17 -1.87
N GLY A 118 14.60 -1.96 -0.70
CA GLY A 118 15.16 -2.26 0.60
C GLY A 118 15.07 -3.72 1.04
N ARG A 119 14.49 -4.61 0.22
CA ARG A 119 14.28 -6.02 0.57
C ARG A 119 15.58 -6.71 0.96
N THR A 120 15.50 -7.63 1.92
CA THR A 120 16.66 -8.42 2.32
C THR A 120 16.95 -9.45 1.23
N MET A 121 18.21 -9.52 0.79
CA MET A 121 18.67 -10.49 -0.21
C MET A 121 19.13 -11.82 0.41
N CYS A 122 18.80 -12.06 1.68
CA CYS A 122 19.27 -13.21 2.43
C CYS A 122 18.30 -14.39 2.35
N THR A 123 18.83 -15.58 2.58
CA THR A 123 18.07 -16.83 2.62
C THR A 123 17.12 -16.88 3.82
N ILE A 124 16.10 -17.74 3.76
CA ILE A 124 15.18 -17.98 4.89
C ILE A 124 15.94 -18.37 6.16
N SER A 125 17.03 -19.14 6.04
CA SER A 125 17.86 -19.54 7.17
C SER A 125 18.55 -18.36 7.86
N GLU A 126 18.93 -17.33 7.10
CA GLU A 126 19.56 -16.12 7.64
C GLU A 126 18.54 -15.20 8.31
N LEU A 127 17.32 -15.11 7.77
CA LEU A 127 16.23 -14.33 8.38
C LEU A 127 15.86 -14.89 9.76
N LEU A 128 15.69 -16.21 9.87
CA LEU A 128 15.27 -16.86 11.11
C LEU A 128 16.31 -16.81 12.23
N LYS A 129 17.59 -16.59 11.91
CA LYS A 129 18.66 -16.40 12.91
C LYS A 129 18.71 -14.97 13.46
N SER A 130 18.05 -14.02 12.80
CA SER A 130 18.04 -12.59 13.15
C SER A 130 16.76 -12.14 13.86
N ALA A 131 15.77 -13.04 13.99
CA ALA A 131 14.53 -12.86 14.73
C ALA A 131 14.71 -13.24 16.20
#